data_AF-A0A4V2XUK0-F1
#
_entry.id   AF-A0A4V2XUK0-F1
#
_cell.length_a   1.000
_cell.length_b   1.000
_cell.length_c   1.000
_cell.angle_alpha   90.00
_cell.angle_beta   90.00
_cell.angle_gamma   90.00
#
_symmetry.space_group_name_H-M   'P 1'
#
loop_
_entity.id
_entity.type
_entity.pdbx_description
1 polymer ?
#
loop_
_entity_poly.entity_id
_entity_poly.type
_entity_poly.pdbx_seq_one_letter_code
_entity_poly.pdbx_strand_id
1 'polypeptide(L)'
;MTIEMFLAAVIGGAIGLAELVARYRDKPVAALLSPGGLLFVFVNASAATVALIAVTAAGWTFGLPDTTPQASLTVIRVIAAGIGSAAVLRMSFQPAQSRASGTGPIALLNGILRIADGELERKRALSRLSHNDLSGLSFERDHAALAELCCHLMREFDLAEAQRLGGLAAELSHRDDLTDADKLDCWGLELTRLVGERALRQAARRLRDRPRDEPRPAAPEERPASPVPDNDYPMETTPPRPSVAKTSRLAASTNGRTERKSFSDA
;
A
#
# COMPACT_ATOMS: atom_id res chain seq x y z
N MET A 1 32.73 -17.97 -27.41
CA MET A 1 32.48 -16.59 -26.94
C MET A 1 31.09 -16.03 -27.28
N THR A 2 30.69 -15.89 -28.54
CA THR A 2 29.38 -15.28 -28.88
C THR A 2 28.18 -16.02 -28.28
N ILE A 3 28.16 -17.35 -28.37
CA ILE A 3 27.10 -18.19 -27.76
C ILE A 3 27.08 -18.02 -26.23
N GLU A 4 28.25 -17.98 -25.59
CA GLU A 4 28.37 -17.83 -24.13
C GLU A 4 27.85 -16.47 -23.67
N MET A 5 28.18 -15.40 -24.40
CA MET A 5 27.67 -14.05 -24.14
C MET A 5 26.15 -14.00 -24.27
N PHE A 6 25.59 -14.63 -25.31
CA PHE A 6 24.14 -14.73 -25.48
C PHE A 6 23.50 -15.47 -24.30
N LEU A 7 24.05 -16.62 -23.89
CA LEU A 7 23.54 -17.38 -22.75
C LEU A 7 23.62 -16.59 -21.44
N ALA A 8 24.73 -15.89 -21.19
CA ALA A 8 24.86 -15.02 -20.02
C ALA A 8 23.84 -13.88 -20.03
N ALA A 9 23.64 -13.23 -21.19
CA ALA A 9 22.64 -12.19 -21.38
C ALA A 9 21.22 -12.71 -21.13
N VAL A 10 20.88 -13.93 -21.59
CA VAL A 10 19.59 -14.57 -21.33
C VAL A 10 19.39 -14.83 -19.83
N ILE A 11 20.40 -15.35 -19.14
CA ILE A 11 20.31 -15.59 -17.68
C ILE A 11 20.13 -14.26 -16.93
N GLY A 12 20.96 -13.27 -17.21
CA GLY A 12 20.87 -11.94 -16.58
C GLY A 12 19.52 -11.27 -16.86
N GLY A 13 19.08 -11.27 -18.12
CA GLY A 13 17.78 -10.74 -18.51
C GLY A 13 16.61 -11.46 -17.85
N ALA A 14 16.66 -12.79 -17.74
CA ALA A 14 15.63 -13.58 -17.05
C ALA A 14 15.55 -13.26 -15.56
N ILE A 15 16.69 -13.06 -14.89
CA ILE A 15 16.72 -12.61 -13.49
C ILE A 15 16.11 -11.22 -13.36
N GLY A 16 16.50 -10.27 -14.22
CA GLY A 16 15.92 -8.92 -14.23
C GLY A 16 14.41 -8.93 -14.50
N LEU A 17 13.94 -9.79 -15.41
CA LEU A 17 12.52 -10.00 -15.66
C LEU A 17 11.80 -10.54 -14.42
N ALA A 18 12.35 -11.57 -13.77
CA ALA A 18 11.77 -12.15 -12.57
C ALA A 18 11.65 -11.11 -11.43
N GLU A 19 12.65 -10.24 -11.27
CA GLU A 19 12.60 -9.13 -10.32
C GLU A 19 11.50 -8.13 -10.66
N LEU A 20 11.36 -7.77 -11.94
CA LEU A 20 10.32 -6.84 -12.39
C LEU A 20 8.92 -7.40 -12.14
N VAL A 21 8.70 -8.68 -12.43
CA VAL A 21 7.44 -9.38 -12.14
C VAL A 21 7.16 -9.43 -10.64
N ALA A 22 8.17 -9.72 -9.81
CA ALA A 22 8.03 -9.74 -8.37
C ALA A 22 7.70 -8.34 -7.79
N ARG A 23 8.18 -7.27 -8.43
CA ARG A 23 7.93 -5.87 -8.03
C ARG A 23 6.56 -5.35 -8.47
N TYR A 24 6.12 -5.66 -9.68
CA TYR A 24 4.85 -5.17 -10.24
C TYR A 24 3.80 -6.27 -10.39
N ARG A 25 3.52 -6.98 -9.28
CA ARG A 25 2.62 -8.17 -9.26
C ARG A 25 1.23 -7.92 -9.88
N ASP A 26 0.70 -6.71 -9.74
CA ASP A 26 -0.66 -6.39 -10.19
C ASP A 26 -0.77 -6.15 -11.71
N LYS A 27 0.32 -5.68 -12.35
CA LYS A 27 0.37 -5.37 -13.80
C LYS A 27 1.75 -5.73 -14.40
N PRO A 28 2.20 -7.00 -14.32
CA PRO A 28 3.57 -7.39 -14.66
C PRO A 28 3.89 -7.21 -16.14
N VAL A 29 2.93 -7.52 -17.03
CA VAL A 29 3.08 -7.36 -18.49
C VAL A 29 3.23 -5.88 -18.85
N ALA A 30 2.45 -4.99 -18.21
CA ALA A 30 2.54 -3.56 -18.47
C ALA A 30 3.86 -2.96 -17.99
N ALA A 31 4.38 -3.44 -16.85
CA ALA A 31 5.69 -3.05 -16.36
C ALA A 31 6.81 -3.54 -17.30
N LEU A 32 6.74 -4.79 -17.76
CA LEU A 32 7.72 -5.35 -18.70
C LEU A 32 7.78 -4.60 -20.02
N LEU A 33 6.62 -4.26 -20.60
CA LEU A 33 6.54 -3.57 -21.89
C LEU A 33 6.75 -2.05 -21.76
N SER A 34 6.98 -1.53 -20.56
CA SER A 34 7.36 -0.12 -20.41
C SER A 34 8.80 0.10 -20.85
N PRO A 35 9.13 1.23 -21.49
CA PRO A 35 10.50 1.66 -21.77
C PRO A 35 11.48 1.44 -20.61
N GLY A 36 11.08 1.81 -19.39
CA GLY A 36 11.92 1.62 -18.21
C GLY A 36 12.06 0.15 -17.78
N GLY A 37 11.01 -0.67 -17.95
CA GLY A 37 11.09 -2.13 -17.74
C GLY A 37 11.98 -2.83 -18.76
N LEU A 38 11.88 -2.46 -20.04
CA LEU A 38 12.76 -2.95 -21.10
C LEU A 38 14.22 -2.56 -20.84
N LEU A 39 14.45 -1.30 -20.45
CA LEU A 39 15.78 -0.81 -20.10
C LEU A 39 16.35 -1.52 -18.87
N PHE A 40 15.51 -1.82 -17.86
CA PHE A 40 15.90 -2.60 -16.70
C PHE A 40 16.37 -4.01 -17.08
N VAL A 41 15.61 -4.73 -17.90
CA VAL A 41 16.00 -6.06 -18.41
C VAL A 41 17.29 -5.98 -19.24
N PHE A 42 17.41 -4.96 -20.09
CA PHE A 42 18.60 -4.73 -20.91
C PHE A 42 19.86 -4.50 -20.06
N VAL A 43 19.78 -3.70 -19.00
CA VAL A 43 20.92 -3.47 -18.10
C VAL A 43 21.34 -4.76 -17.41
N ASN A 44 20.39 -5.59 -16.96
CA ASN A 44 20.70 -6.88 -16.36
C ASN A 44 21.38 -7.84 -17.35
N ALA A 45 20.87 -7.94 -18.57
CA ALA A 45 21.48 -8.74 -19.63
C ALA A 45 22.90 -8.26 -19.98
N SER A 46 23.09 -6.95 -20.07
CA SER A 46 24.39 -6.32 -20.34
C SER A 46 25.38 -6.56 -19.20
N ALA A 47 24.94 -6.45 -17.95
CA ALA A 47 25.78 -6.70 -16.78
C ALA A 47 26.27 -8.15 -16.72
N ALA A 48 25.41 -9.12 -17.03
CA ALA A 48 25.82 -10.53 -17.13
C ALA A 48 26.86 -10.76 -18.23
N THR A 49 26.71 -10.08 -19.38
CA THR A 49 27.68 -10.15 -20.48
C THR A 49 29.04 -9.56 -20.08
N VAL A 50 29.05 -8.38 -19.45
CA VAL A 50 30.27 -7.73 -18.94
C VAL A 50 30.95 -8.60 -17.87
N ALA A 51 30.17 -9.19 -16.97
CA ALA A 51 30.69 -10.11 -15.96
C ALA A 51 31.36 -11.34 -16.61
N LEU A 52 30.76 -11.91 -17.66
CA LEU A 52 31.35 -13.04 -18.37
C LEU A 52 32.68 -12.67 -19.03
N ILE A 53 32.74 -11.49 -19.66
CA ILE A 53 33.98 -10.96 -20.27
C ILE A 53 35.06 -10.82 -19.19
N ALA A 54 34.73 -10.20 -18.05
CA ALA A 54 35.66 -9.99 -16.96
C ALA A 54 36.19 -11.30 -16.37
N VAL A 55 35.29 -12.25 -16.06
CA VAL A 55 35.65 -13.58 -15.53
C VAL A 55 36.54 -14.35 -16.50
N THR A 56 36.24 -14.27 -17.80
CA THR A 56 37.02 -15.00 -18.80
C THR A 56 38.38 -14.35 -19.04
N ALA A 57 38.43 -13.02 -19.14
CA ALA A 57 39.67 -12.27 -19.32
C ALA A 57 40.61 -12.40 -18.11
N ALA A 58 40.07 -12.47 -16.90
CA ALA A 58 40.82 -12.72 -15.67
C ALA A 58 41.32 -14.17 -15.53
N GLY A 59 40.91 -15.08 -16.44
CA GLY A 59 41.29 -16.48 -16.39
C GLY A 59 40.68 -17.24 -15.21
N TRP A 60 39.60 -16.75 -14.59
CA TRP A 60 39.01 -17.42 -13.42
C TRP A 60 38.52 -18.83 -13.75
N THR A 61 39.01 -19.80 -12.98
CA THR A 61 38.66 -21.23 -13.10
C THR A 61 37.72 -21.70 -12.00
N PHE A 62 37.39 -20.83 -11.03
CA PHE A 62 36.55 -21.16 -9.88
C PHE A 62 37.04 -22.39 -9.09
N GLY A 63 38.36 -22.61 -9.05
CA GLY A 63 38.98 -23.73 -8.33
C GLY A 63 38.85 -25.08 -9.01
N LEU A 64 38.40 -25.11 -10.28
CA LEU A 64 38.37 -26.36 -11.07
C LEU A 64 39.79 -26.80 -11.45
N PRO A 65 40.08 -28.12 -11.45
CA PRO A 65 41.35 -28.66 -11.90
C PRO A 65 41.63 -28.31 -13.37
N ASP A 66 42.91 -28.15 -13.74
CA ASP A 66 43.33 -27.87 -15.13
C ASP A 66 42.96 -28.99 -16.12
N THR A 67 42.70 -30.20 -15.61
CA THR A 67 42.21 -31.34 -16.41
C THR A 67 40.72 -31.25 -16.75
N THR A 68 40.00 -30.25 -16.23
CA THR A 68 38.57 -30.08 -16.45
C THR A 68 38.29 -29.77 -17.93
N PRO A 69 37.31 -30.45 -18.56
CA PRO A 69 36.91 -30.14 -19.92
C PRO A 69 36.53 -28.66 -20.08
N GLN A 70 37.02 -28.02 -21.14
CA GLN A 70 36.78 -26.60 -21.40
C GLN A 70 35.29 -26.24 -21.48
N ALA A 71 34.45 -27.17 -21.94
CA ALA A 71 33.01 -27.01 -21.96
C ALA A 71 32.42 -26.82 -20.53
N SER A 72 32.86 -27.62 -19.56
CA SER A 72 32.40 -27.53 -18.17
C SER A 72 32.81 -26.21 -17.52
N LEU A 73 34.05 -25.78 -17.75
CA LEU A 73 34.54 -24.49 -17.27
C LEU A 73 33.73 -23.33 -17.88
N THR A 74 33.40 -23.43 -19.17
CA THR A 74 32.61 -22.43 -19.89
C THR A 74 31.20 -22.32 -19.32
N VAL A 75 30.53 -23.45 -19.06
CA VAL A 75 29.19 -23.48 -18.43
C VAL A 75 29.22 -22.79 -17.07
N ILE A 76 30.22 -23.11 -16.24
CA ILE A 76 30.36 -22.52 -14.90
C ILE A 76 30.59 -21.01 -14.99
N ARG A 77 31.44 -20.53 -15.91
CA ARG A 77 31.66 -19.09 -16.13
C ARG A 77 30.38 -18.36 -16.54
N VAL A 78 29.58 -18.94 -17.43
CA VAL A 78 28.30 -18.38 -17.88
C VAL A 78 27.30 -18.28 -16.72
N ILE A 79 27.14 -19.35 -15.94
CA ILE A 79 26.25 -19.36 -14.78
C ILE A 79 26.72 -18.36 -13.71
N ALA A 80 28.00 -18.37 -13.39
CA ALA A 80 28.60 -17.47 -12.39
C ALA A 80 28.47 -16.01 -12.81
N ALA A 81 28.67 -15.69 -14.09
CA ALA A 81 28.47 -14.34 -14.62
C ALA A 81 26.99 -13.91 -14.57
N GLY A 82 26.08 -14.78 -15.00
CA GLY A 82 24.64 -14.51 -14.97
C GLY A 82 24.11 -14.23 -13.56
N ILE A 83 24.39 -15.12 -12.61
CA ILE A 83 23.92 -14.99 -11.22
C ILE A 83 24.72 -13.92 -10.46
N GLY A 84 26.05 -13.91 -10.65
CA GLY A 84 26.94 -12.99 -9.95
C GLY A 84 26.73 -11.53 -10.33
N SER A 85 26.42 -11.25 -11.61
CA SER A 85 26.07 -9.90 -12.04
C SER A 85 24.82 -9.39 -11.31
N ALA A 86 23.78 -10.22 -11.17
CA ALA A 86 22.59 -9.87 -10.40
C ALA A 86 22.92 -9.61 -8.93
N ALA A 87 23.79 -10.42 -8.31
CA ALA A 87 24.24 -10.20 -6.92
C ALA A 87 24.98 -8.87 -6.75
N VAL A 88 25.90 -8.54 -7.66
CA VAL A 88 26.64 -7.26 -7.64
C VAL A 88 25.71 -6.08 -7.85
N LEU A 89 24.79 -6.17 -8.81
CA LEU A 89 23.77 -5.16 -9.02
C LEU A 89 22.94 -4.99 -7.73
N ARG A 90 22.47 -6.09 -7.12
CA ARG A 90 21.68 -6.12 -5.85
C ARG A 90 22.38 -5.52 -4.64
N MET A 91 23.68 -5.79 -4.44
CA MET A 91 24.47 -5.14 -3.39
C MET A 91 24.50 -3.62 -3.56
N SER A 92 24.33 -3.16 -4.79
CA SER A 92 24.24 -1.75 -5.13
C SER A 92 22.81 -1.18 -4.90
N PHE A 93 21.78 -1.97 -4.60
CA PHE A 93 20.42 -1.47 -4.28
C PHE A 93 20.15 -1.23 -2.80
N GLN A 94 21.04 -1.60 -1.87
CA GLN A 94 20.85 -1.22 -0.48
C GLN A 94 21.05 0.30 -0.35
N PRO A 95 20.07 1.06 0.18
CA PRO A 95 20.24 2.48 0.39
C PRO A 95 21.38 2.69 1.40
N ALA A 96 22.55 3.11 0.93
CA ALA A 96 23.52 3.74 1.80
C ALA A 96 22.84 5.02 2.30
N GLN A 97 22.44 5.05 3.58
CA GLN A 97 21.95 6.26 4.26
C GLN A 97 23.04 7.33 4.44
N SER A 98 24.07 7.37 3.61
CA SER A 98 25.07 8.43 3.65
C SER A 98 24.79 9.43 2.54
N ARG A 99 24.61 10.69 2.96
CA ARG A 99 24.67 11.90 2.12
C ARG A 99 26.01 11.94 1.39
N ALA A 100 26.11 11.23 0.28
CA ALA A 100 27.16 11.40 -0.69
C ALA A 100 26.49 11.29 -2.07
N SER A 101 26.56 12.39 -2.81
CA SER A 101 26.22 12.51 -4.22
C SER A 101 26.58 11.25 -5.01
N GLY A 102 25.57 10.41 -5.21
CA GLY A 102 25.72 9.06 -5.76
C GLY A 102 26.02 9.10 -7.25
N THR A 103 27.29 9.21 -7.61
CA THR A 103 27.76 8.87 -8.95
C THR A 103 28.13 7.40 -8.93
N GLY A 104 27.16 6.53 -9.22
CA GLY A 104 27.36 5.08 -9.24
C GLY A 104 26.27 4.36 -10.02
N PRO A 105 26.48 3.07 -10.37
CA PRO A 105 25.49 2.24 -11.07
C PRO A 105 24.10 2.24 -10.43
N ILE A 106 24.07 2.50 -9.12
CA ILE A 106 22.89 2.67 -8.25
C ILE A 106 21.99 3.82 -8.72
N ALA A 107 22.58 4.98 -8.98
CA ALA A 107 21.83 6.17 -9.39
C ALA A 107 21.26 6.01 -10.79
N LEU A 108 21.99 5.32 -11.68
CA LEU A 108 21.52 4.99 -13.02
C LEU A 108 20.29 4.07 -12.94
N LEU A 109 20.36 2.98 -12.18
CA LEU A 109 19.24 2.04 -12.09
C LEU A 109 18.02 2.64 -11.38
N ASN A 110 18.24 3.41 -10.32
CA ASN A 110 17.17 4.15 -9.66
C ASN A 110 16.56 5.21 -10.58
N GLY A 111 17.35 5.86 -11.43
CA GLY A 111 16.85 6.77 -12.46
C GLY A 111 15.96 6.07 -13.48
N ILE A 112 16.37 4.90 -13.96
CA ILE A 112 15.61 4.09 -14.91
C ILE A 112 14.28 3.62 -14.31
N LEU A 113 14.32 3.15 -13.06
CA LEU A 113 13.11 2.73 -12.34
C LEU A 113 12.15 3.90 -12.12
N ARG A 114 12.66 5.10 -11.80
CA ARG A 114 11.82 6.30 -11.71
C ARG A 114 11.15 6.67 -13.04
N ILE A 115 11.80 6.42 -14.17
CA ILE A 115 11.19 6.61 -15.50
C ILE A 115 10.06 5.59 -15.71
N ALA A 116 10.31 4.30 -15.41
CA ALA A 116 9.28 3.27 -15.49
C ALA A 116 8.08 3.59 -14.59
N ASP A 117 8.35 3.99 -13.34
CA ASP A 117 7.34 4.36 -12.36
C ASP A 117 6.53 5.56 -12.84
N GLY A 118 7.18 6.62 -13.34
CA GLY A 118 6.50 7.81 -13.84
C GLY A 118 5.59 7.54 -15.05
N GLU A 119 6.00 6.66 -15.97
CA GLU A 119 5.15 6.27 -17.11
C GLU A 119 3.98 5.38 -16.69
N LEU A 120 4.23 4.43 -15.78
CA LEU A 120 3.19 3.55 -15.27
C LEU A 120 2.18 4.35 -14.43
N GLU A 121 2.65 5.34 -13.67
CA GLU A 121 1.84 6.29 -12.94
C GLU A 121 1.03 7.19 -13.89
N ARG A 122 1.62 7.68 -14.98
CA ARG A 122 0.89 8.46 -16.00
C ARG A 122 -0.19 7.62 -16.69
N LYS A 123 0.09 6.37 -17.06
CA LYS A 123 -0.92 5.43 -17.59
C LYS A 123 -2.00 5.11 -16.56
N ARG A 124 -1.65 4.97 -15.28
CA ARG A 124 -2.61 4.79 -14.18
C ARG A 124 -3.49 6.02 -13.99
N ALA A 125 -2.93 7.22 -14.03
CA ALA A 125 -3.67 8.47 -13.91
C ALA A 125 -4.72 8.61 -15.03
N LEU A 126 -4.33 8.34 -16.27
CA LEU A 126 -5.25 8.33 -17.42
C LEU A 126 -6.32 7.23 -17.31
N SER A 127 -5.94 6.02 -16.88
CA SER A 127 -6.88 4.92 -16.68
C SER A 127 -7.93 5.24 -15.62
N ARG A 128 -7.54 5.91 -14.53
CA ARG A 128 -8.41 6.22 -13.39
C ARG A 128 -9.51 7.25 -13.73
N LEU A 129 -9.25 8.17 -14.65
CA LEU A 129 -10.27 9.11 -15.17
C LEU A 129 -11.10 8.53 -16.33
N SER A 130 -10.63 7.45 -16.97
CA SER A 130 -11.33 6.85 -18.12
C SER A 130 -12.43 5.85 -17.75
N HIS A 131 -12.38 5.28 -16.54
CA HIS A 131 -13.32 4.25 -16.11
C HIS A 131 -14.40 4.87 -15.24
N ASN A 132 -15.64 4.83 -15.70
CA ASN A 132 -16.82 5.33 -14.97
C ASN A 132 -17.27 4.31 -13.90
N ASP A 133 -16.32 3.79 -13.12
CA ASP A 133 -16.52 2.70 -12.16
C ASP A 133 -17.45 3.11 -11.01
N LEU A 134 -17.53 4.42 -10.73
CA LEU A 134 -18.39 5.03 -9.72
C LEU A 134 -19.71 5.56 -10.30
N SER A 135 -19.99 5.33 -11.59
CA SER A 135 -21.26 5.71 -12.23
C SER A 135 -22.48 5.28 -11.40
N GLY A 136 -23.39 6.22 -11.16
CA GLY A 136 -24.62 6.00 -10.40
C GLY A 136 -24.49 6.13 -8.88
N LEU A 137 -23.28 6.40 -8.38
CA LEU A 137 -23.05 6.85 -7.01
C LEU A 137 -22.98 8.38 -6.98
N SER A 138 -23.14 8.94 -5.78
CA SER A 138 -23.03 10.37 -5.48
C SER A 138 -22.02 10.58 -4.37
N PHE A 139 -21.17 11.60 -4.47
CA PHE A 139 -20.25 11.92 -3.38
C PHE A 139 -21.04 12.26 -2.12
N GLU A 140 -21.98 13.21 -2.20
CA GLU A 140 -22.81 13.66 -1.06
C GLU A 140 -23.46 12.49 -0.31
N ARG A 141 -24.00 11.51 -1.03
CA ARG A 141 -24.73 10.39 -0.42
C ARG A 141 -23.85 9.20 -0.03
N ASP A 142 -22.90 8.84 -0.91
CA ASP A 142 -22.32 7.50 -0.91
C ASP A 142 -20.85 7.48 -0.44
N HIS A 143 -20.18 8.64 -0.29
CA HIS A 143 -18.74 8.70 0.03
C HIS A 143 -18.35 7.96 1.32
N ALA A 144 -19.13 8.12 2.39
CA ALA A 144 -18.86 7.51 3.68
C ALA A 144 -19.04 5.99 3.66
N ALA A 145 -20.16 5.50 3.10
CA ALA A 145 -20.44 4.07 2.98
C ALA A 145 -19.42 3.38 2.04
N LEU A 146 -19.01 4.05 0.98
CA LEU A 146 -17.99 3.55 0.07
C LEU A 146 -16.63 3.42 0.76
N ALA A 147 -16.24 4.41 1.56
CA ALA A 147 -15.00 4.35 2.33
C ALA A 147 -15.04 3.27 3.41
N GLU A 148 -16.16 3.11 4.11
CA GLU A 148 -16.34 2.04 5.10
C GLU A 148 -16.16 0.66 4.47
N LEU A 149 -16.80 0.40 3.32
CA LEU A 149 -16.63 -0.85 2.59
C LEU A 149 -15.17 -1.07 2.17
N CYS A 150 -14.48 -0.02 1.72
CA CYS A 150 -13.07 -0.08 1.37
C CYS A 150 -12.19 -0.39 2.59
N CYS A 151 -12.41 0.27 3.72
CA CYS A 151 -11.63 0.03 4.94
C CYS A 151 -11.77 -1.41 5.45
N HIS A 152 -12.97 -2.00 5.37
CA HIS A 152 -13.19 -3.40 5.76
C HIS A 152 -12.51 -4.42 4.84
N LEU A 153 -12.14 -4.03 3.62
CA LEU A 153 -11.37 -4.89 2.72
C LEU A 153 -9.86 -4.90 3.06
N MET A 154 -9.42 -4.02 3.97
CA MET A 154 -8.01 -3.92 4.35
C MET A 154 -7.69 -4.76 5.57
N ARG A 155 -6.55 -5.44 5.52
CA ARG A 155 -6.07 -6.30 6.60
C ARG A 155 -5.36 -5.50 7.70
N GLU A 156 -4.78 -4.37 7.33
CA GLU A 156 -4.08 -3.42 8.19
C GLU A 156 -4.57 -2.02 7.78
N PHE A 157 -5.13 -1.27 8.72
CA PHE A 157 -5.59 0.12 8.50
C PHE A 157 -5.14 0.96 9.69
N ASP A 158 -4.36 2.01 9.42
CA ASP A 158 -3.82 2.85 10.47
C ASP A 158 -4.61 4.16 10.66
N LEU A 159 -4.37 4.82 11.80
CA LEU A 159 -5.04 6.07 12.16
C LEU A 159 -4.70 7.21 11.19
N ALA A 160 -3.49 7.20 10.60
CA ALA A 160 -3.04 8.27 9.71
C ALA A 160 -3.79 8.21 8.38
N GLU A 161 -4.04 7.01 7.85
CA GLU A 161 -4.85 6.79 6.65
C GLU A 161 -6.32 7.18 6.89
N ALA A 162 -6.87 6.85 8.05
CA ALA A 162 -8.22 7.26 8.45
C ALA A 162 -8.36 8.79 8.53
N GLN A 163 -7.39 9.47 9.16
CA GLN A 163 -7.36 10.93 9.25
C GLN A 163 -7.22 11.58 7.88
N ARG A 164 -6.41 11.00 7.00
CA ARG A 164 -6.22 11.50 5.63
C ARG A 164 -7.49 11.39 4.79
N LEU A 165 -8.20 10.27 4.89
CA LEU A 165 -9.50 10.09 4.24
C LEU A 165 -10.54 11.06 4.80
N GLY A 166 -10.63 11.19 6.12
CA GLY A 166 -11.55 12.14 6.76
C GLY A 166 -11.28 13.60 6.36
N GLY A 167 -10.00 13.99 6.30
CA GLY A 167 -9.59 15.33 5.86
C GLY A 167 -9.97 15.63 4.42
N LEU A 168 -9.74 14.68 3.51
CA LEU A 168 -10.14 14.85 2.11
C LEU A 168 -11.66 14.91 1.94
N ALA A 169 -12.42 14.07 2.68
CA ALA A 169 -13.89 14.12 2.62
C ALA A 169 -14.42 15.50 3.04
N ALA A 170 -13.86 16.06 4.12
CA ALA A 170 -14.21 17.40 4.59
C ALA A 170 -13.77 18.49 3.61
N GLU A 171 -12.60 18.37 2.99
CA GLU A 171 -12.16 19.33 1.98
C GLU A 171 -13.09 19.32 0.77
N LEU A 172 -13.42 18.14 0.23
CA LEU A 172 -14.28 18.01 -0.94
C LEU A 172 -15.73 18.43 -0.66
N SER A 173 -16.26 18.18 0.55
CA SER A 173 -17.61 18.63 0.89
C SER A 173 -17.75 20.15 0.83
N HIS A 174 -16.72 20.90 1.25
CA HIS A 174 -16.70 22.36 1.25
C HIS A 174 -16.32 23.02 -0.08
N ARG A 175 -15.99 22.25 -1.12
CA ARG A 175 -15.63 22.77 -2.45
C ARG A 175 -16.88 22.98 -3.30
N ASP A 176 -17.30 24.23 -3.46
CA ASP A 176 -18.47 24.60 -4.28
C ASP A 176 -18.14 24.73 -5.79
N ASP A 177 -16.85 24.76 -6.12
CA ASP A 177 -16.33 24.87 -7.49
C ASP A 177 -16.32 23.52 -8.23
N LEU A 178 -16.58 22.41 -7.53
CA LEU A 178 -16.56 21.05 -8.08
C LEU A 178 -17.97 20.46 -8.13
N THR A 179 -18.29 19.74 -9.20
CA THR A 179 -19.55 18.99 -9.26
C THR A 179 -19.51 17.77 -8.32
N ASP A 180 -20.67 17.23 -7.95
CA ASP A 180 -20.75 16.00 -7.13
C ASP A 180 -20.00 14.82 -7.78
N ALA A 181 -20.02 14.75 -9.12
CA ALA A 181 -19.26 13.76 -9.87
C ALA A 181 -17.74 14.00 -9.78
N ASP A 182 -17.28 15.25 -9.89
CA ASP A 182 -15.85 15.58 -9.76
C ASP A 182 -15.34 15.30 -8.33
N LYS A 183 -16.14 15.60 -7.31
CA LYS A 183 -15.84 15.24 -5.91
C LYS A 183 -15.74 13.74 -5.74
N LEU A 184 -16.66 12.99 -6.34
CA LEU A 184 -16.68 11.53 -6.30
C LEU A 184 -15.47 10.92 -7.03
N ASP A 185 -15.05 11.51 -8.14
CA ASP A 185 -13.85 11.09 -8.86
C ASP A 185 -12.59 11.35 -8.04
N CYS A 186 -12.44 12.55 -7.45
CA CYS A 186 -11.35 12.85 -6.52
C CYS A 186 -11.32 11.89 -5.32
N TRP A 187 -12.48 11.57 -4.76
CA TRP A 187 -12.61 10.59 -3.68
C TRP A 187 -12.22 9.18 -4.12
N GLY A 188 -12.69 8.76 -5.30
CA GLY A 188 -12.38 7.48 -5.92
C GLY A 188 -10.90 7.28 -6.19
N LEU A 189 -10.17 8.35 -6.54
CA LEU A 189 -8.72 8.33 -6.72
C LEU A 189 -7.99 7.96 -5.42
N GLU A 190 -8.40 8.53 -4.29
CA GLU A 190 -7.79 8.18 -3.00
C GLU A 190 -8.18 6.79 -2.52
N LEU A 191 -9.43 6.38 -2.69
CA LEU A 191 -9.83 5.00 -2.36
C LEU A 191 -9.09 3.99 -3.24
N THR A 192 -8.85 4.31 -4.52
CA THR A 192 -8.04 3.46 -5.41
C THR A 192 -6.60 3.33 -4.93
N ARG A 193 -6.01 4.38 -4.34
CA ARG A 193 -4.69 4.31 -3.72
C ARG A 193 -4.70 3.36 -2.52
N LEU A 194 -5.77 3.40 -1.73
CA LEU A 194 -5.92 2.65 -0.49
C LEU A 194 -6.14 1.14 -0.74
N VAL A 195 -7.15 0.79 -1.55
CA VAL A 195 -7.59 -0.62 -1.72
C VAL A 195 -7.32 -1.21 -3.11
N GLY A 196 -6.91 -0.37 -4.07
CA GLY A 196 -6.75 -0.77 -5.46
C GLY A 196 -8.05 -0.77 -6.28
N GLU A 197 -7.87 -0.74 -7.61
CA GLU A 197 -8.93 -0.53 -8.62
C GLU A 197 -9.99 -1.65 -8.63
N ARG A 198 -9.62 -2.89 -8.29
CA ARG A 198 -10.55 -4.02 -8.28
C ARG A 198 -11.44 -4.01 -7.04
N ALA A 199 -10.86 -3.75 -5.88
CA ALA A 199 -11.58 -3.66 -4.62
C ALA A 199 -12.57 -2.50 -4.63
N LEU A 200 -12.15 -1.32 -5.09
CA LEU A 200 -13.04 -0.16 -5.25
C LEU A 200 -14.22 -0.47 -6.16
N ARG A 201 -14.00 -1.08 -7.33
CA ARG A 201 -15.09 -1.50 -8.22
C ARG A 201 -16.08 -2.43 -7.56
N GLN A 202 -15.59 -3.42 -6.81
CA GLN A 202 -16.45 -4.38 -6.13
C GLN A 202 -17.25 -3.72 -5.01
N ALA A 203 -16.63 -2.82 -4.24
CA ALA A 203 -17.32 -2.02 -3.23
C ALA A 203 -18.40 -1.13 -3.87
N ALA A 204 -18.07 -0.42 -4.95
CA ALA A 204 -19.00 0.45 -5.67
C ALA A 204 -20.17 -0.31 -6.30
N ARG A 205 -19.96 -1.53 -6.80
CA ARG A 205 -21.04 -2.41 -7.28
C ARG A 205 -21.96 -2.82 -6.13
N ARG A 206 -21.38 -3.32 -5.02
CA ARG A 206 -22.14 -3.73 -3.84
C ARG A 206 -22.98 -2.59 -3.27
N LEU A 207 -22.45 -1.36 -3.29
CA LEU A 207 -23.16 -0.19 -2.79
C LEU A 207 -24.32 0.21 -3.72
N ARG A 208 -24.15 0.10 -5.04
CA ARG A 208 -25.23 0.33 -6.02
C ARG A 208 -26.36 -0.68 -5.91
N ASP A 209 -26.02 -1.94 -5.68
CA ASP A 209 -26.99 -3.04 -5.61
C ASP A 209 -27.74 -3.09 -4.27
N ARG A 210 -27.39 -2.22 -3.30
CA ARG A 210 -28.05 -2.17 -2.00
C ARG A 210 -29.48 -1.61 -2.17
N PRO A 211 -30.53 -2.31 -1.70
CA PRO A 211 -31.87 -1.75 -1.64
C PRO A 211 -31.83 -0.45 -0.83
N ARG A 212 -32.36 0.64 -1.40
CA ARG A 212 -32.48 1.90 -0.68
C ARG A 212 -33.56 1.72 0.37
N ASP A 213 -33.19 1.79 1.65
CA ASP A 213 -34.18 1.90 2.72
C ASP A 213 -34.87 3.26 2.54
N GLU A 214 -36.09 3.25 1.98
CA GLU A 214 -37.00 4.38 2.09
C GLU A 214 -37.26 4.64 3.59
N PRO A 215 -37.36 5.92 4.02
CA PRO A 215 -37.73 6.22 5.40
C PRO A 215 -39.04 5.52 5.71
N ARG A 216 -38.98 4.53 6.61
CA ARG A 216 -40.17 3.84 7.11
C ARG A 216 -41.16 4.91 7.60
N PRO A 217 -42.39 4.97 7.07
CA PRO A 217 -43.39 5.93 7.56
C PRO A 217 -43.48 5.76 9.07
N ALA A 218 -43.35 6.88 9.80
CA ALA A 218 -43.53 6.89 11.24
C ALA A 218 -44.84 6.17 11.57
N ALA A 219 -44.74 5.09 12.34
CA ALA A 219 -45.93 4.39 12.81
C ALA A 219 -46.84 5.40 13.52
N PRO A 220 -48.17 5.34 13.36
CA PRO A 220 -49.07 6.28 13.99
C PRO A 220 -48.85 6.25 15.50
N GLU A 221 -48.57 7.43 16.04
CA GLU A 221 -48.41 7.68 17.48
C GLU A 221 -49.66 7.17 18.20
N GLU A 222 -49.50 6.07 18.93
CA GLU A 222 -50.56 5.45 19.72
C GLU A 222 -50.97 6.45 20.80
N ARG A 223 -52.10 7.14 20.59
CA ARG A 223 -52.67 8.06 21.57
C ARG A 223 -52.81 7.33 22.92
N PRO A 224 -52.31 7.90 24.03
CA PRO A 224 -52.59 7.33 25.34
C PRO A 224 -54.10 7.35 25.58
N ALA A 225 -54.67 6.17 25.85
CA ALA A 225 -56.04 6.02 26.27
C ALA A 225 -56.29 6.81 27.56
N SER A 226 -57.43 7.50 27.61
CA SER A 226 -57.90 8.28 28.75
C SER A 226 -58.02 7.44 30.04
N PRO A 227 -57.91 8.06 31.24
CA PRO A 227 -57.89 7.33 32.50
C PRO A 227 -59.26 6.79 32.89
N VAL A 228 -59.29 5.55 33.37
CA VAL A 228 -60.46 4.90 34.00
C VAL A 228 -60.57 5.37 35.47
N PRO A 229 -61.76 5.64 36.03
CA PRO A 229 -61.91 6.29 37.33
C PRO A 229 -61.77 5.36 38.54
N ASP A 230 -61.40 6.00 39.66
CA ASP A 230 -61.16 5.48 41.01
C ASP A 230 -62.25 4.57 41.59
N ASN A 231 -61.80 3.61 42.42
CA ASN A 231 -62.52 3.13 43.60
C ASN A 231 -61.50 2.68 44.67
N ASP A 232 -61.28 3.55 45.67
CA ASP A 232 -61.22 3.32 47.14
C ASP A 232 -61.18 1.85 47.63
N TYR A 233 -60.31 1.33 48.52
CA TYR A 233 -59.73 1.75 49.83
C TYR A 233 -58.66 0.68 50.25
N PRO A 234 -57.99 0.71 51.43
CA PRO A 234 -57.36 1.77 52.21
C PRO A 234 -55.89 1.47 52.61
N MET A 235 -55.28 2.45 53.27
CA MET A 235 -53.90 2.56 53.75
C MET A 235 -53.30 1.37 54.53
N GLU A 236 -52.00 1.13 54.35
CA GLU A 236 -51.12 0.80 55.47
C GLU A 236 -49.77 1.54 55.35
N THR A 237 -49.36 2.10 56.47
CA THR A 237 -48.34 3.13 56.72
C THR A 237 -46.92 2.59 56.87
N THR A 238 -45.89 3.32 56.41
CA THR A 238 -44.69 3.74 57.19
C THR A 238 -43.67 4.54 56.32
N PRO A 239 -42.76 5.36 56.91
CA PRO A 239 -42.41 6.71 56.40
C PRO A 239 -40.89 6.87 56.07
N PRO A 240 -40.27 8.08 56.08
CA PRO A 240 -39.77 8.77 54.90
C PRO A 240 -38.22 8.81 54.75
N ARG A 241 -37.77 9.24 53.55
CA ARG A 241 -36.36 9.54 53.21
C ARG A 241 -35.71 10.55 54.17
N PRO A 242 -34.36 10.57 54.19
CA PRO A 242 -33.72 11.86 54.00
C PRO A 242 -32.63 11.87 52.92
N SER A 243 -32.34 13.09 52.50
CA SER A 243 -31.51 13.55 51.40
C SER A 243 -30.13 14.04 51.86
N VAL A 244 -29.19 14.08 50.91
CA VAL A 244 -27.97 14.92 50.85
C VAL A 244 -26.86 14.69 51.90
N ALA A 245 -25.65 14.35 51.42
CA ALA A 245 -24.41 15.04 51.81
C ALA A 245 -23.25 14.69 50.88
N LYS A 246 -22.70 15.72 50.22
CA LYS A 246 -21.30 15.75 49.79
C LYS A 246 -20.43 15.78 51.05
N THR A 247 -19.46 14.88 51.19
CA THR A 247 -18.27 15.13 51.99
C THR A 247 -17.04 14.44 51.40
N SER A 248 -16.08 15.31 51.13
CA SER A 248 -14.67 15.06 50.86
C SER A 248 -13.99 14.37 52.05
N ARG A 249 -13.03 13.47 51.78
CA ARG A 249 -11.83 13.14 52.60
C ARG A 249 -10.93 12.22 51.74
N LEU A 250 -9.80 12.73 51.24
CA LEU A 250 -8.45 12.57 51.82
C LEU A 250 -7.97 11.12 51.93
N ALA A 251 -7.04 10.74 51.05
CA ALA A 251 -5.79 10.09 51.46
C ALA A 251 -4.77 10.15 50.31
N ALA A 252 -3.67 10.86 50.58
CA ALA A 252 -2.44 10.78 49.83
C ALA A 252 -1.74 9.44 50.10
N SER A 253 -1.09 8.87 49.10
CA SER A 253 0.03 7.95 49.34
C SER A 253 1.10 8.18 48.28
N THR A 254 2.25 8.58 48.81
CA THR A 254 3.54 8.87 48.21
C THR A 254 4.31 7.60 47.84
N ASN A 255 5.27 7.81 46.93
CA ASN A 255 6.53 7.07 46.70
C ASN A 255 6.57 5.95 45.67
N GLY A 256 7.36 6.23 44.62
CA GLY A 256 7.85 5.25 43.65
C GLY A 256 8.84 5.86 42.65
N ARG A 257 9.88 6.54 43.15
CA ARG A 257 11.02 7.08 42.39
C ARG A 257 11.91 5.92 41.94
N THR A 258 12.07 5.71 40.64
CA THR A 258 13.15 4.89 40.08
C THR A 258 14.09 5.75 39.25
N GLU A 259 15.37 5.66 39.64
CA GLU A 259 16.50 6.42 39.16
C GLU A 259 16.89 6.03 37.73
N ARG A 260 17.25 7.04 36.93
CA ARG A 260 17.88 6.90 35.63
C ARG A 260 19.37 7.10 35.82
N LYS A 261 20.16 6.02 35.83
CA LYS A 261 21.63 6.09 35.75
C LYS A 261 22.05 6.26 34.29
N SER A 262 22.67 7.39 34.02
CA SER A 262 23.48 7.71 32.85
C SER A 262 24.88 7.12 33.04
N PHE A 263 25.40 6.40 32.05
CA PHE A 263 26.84 6.26 31.77
C PHE A 263 27.02 5.60 30.40
N SER A 264 27.70 6.29 29.47
CA SER A 264 28.92 5.80 28.83
C SER A 264 29.32 6.74 27.68
N ASP A 265 30.38 7.52 27.89
CA ASP A 265 31.34 7.90 26.86
C ASP A 265 32.58 7.02 27.07
N ALA A 266 33.05 6.38 26.00
CA ALA A 266 34.40 5.92 25.75
C ALA A 266 34.57 5.67 24.25
#